data_AF-A0A2S7ESB6-F1
#
_entry.id   AF-A0A2S7ESB6-F1
#
_cell.length_a   1.000
_cell.length_b   1.000
_cell.length_c   1.000
_cell.angle_alpha   90.00
_cell.angle_beta   90.00
_cell.angle_gamma   90.00
#
_symmetry.space_group_name_H-M   'P 1'
#
loop_
_entity.id
_entity.type
_entity.pdbx_description
1 polymer ?
#
loop_
_entity_poly.entity_id
_entity_poly.type
_entity_poly.pdbx_seq_one_letter_code
_entity_poly.pdbx_strand_id
1 'polypeptide(L)'
;MTEGHDDAFETTLGATTIPPLLREACDQHTVAVWFCGLSTAQLHLERVEARVAAGGHAIREHKIHERYEASRANLITLLPHLAVLHVYDNSAPADAAGQAEPLLVLELDRAGLHYPATLEALAQVPDWAKPIVMAALETRSAS
;
A
#
# COMPACT_ATOMS: atom_id res chain seq x y z
N MET A 1 34.14 -0.88 2.24
CA MET A 1 33.11 -1.06 1.19
C MET A 1 32.12 -2.05 1.76
N THR A 2 30.99 -1.59 2.29
CA THR A 2 29.87 -2.48 2.62
C THR A 2 29.29 -2.92 1.28
N GLU A 3 29.25 -4.23 1.03
CA GLU A 3 28.52 -4.79 -0.10
C GLU A 3 27.08 -4.30 -0.01
N GLY A 4 26.57 -3.70 -1.08
CA GLY A 4 25.16 -3.32 -1.16
C GLY A 4 24.32 -4.60 -1.11
N HIS A 5 23.48 -4.73 -0.09
CA HIS A 5 22.55 -5.85 0.08
C HIS A 5 21.14 -5.32 -0.13
N ASP A 6 20.36 -6.05 -0.94
CA ASP A 6 18.95 -5.79 -1.13
C ASP A 6 18.15 -6.60 -0.11
N ASP A 7 17.39 -5.91 0.74
CA ASP A 7 16.50 -6.54 1.72
C ASP A 7 15.03 -6.41 1.26
N ALA A 8 14.24 -7.45 1.50
CA ALA A 8 12.79 -7.45 1.27
C ALA A 8 12.06 -8.04 2.49
N PHE A 9 11.02 -7.35 2.95
CA PHE A 9 10.20 -7.80 4.07
C PHE A 9 8.75 -7.35 3.94
N GLU A 10 7.85 -8.06 4.60
CA GLU A 10 6.43 -7.74 4.66
C GLU A 10 6.10 -6.96 5.94
N THR A 11 5.24 -5.95 5.83
CA THR A 11 4.68 -5.21 6.96
C THR A 11 3.24 -4.83 6.69
N THR A 12 2.42 -4.74 7.75
CA THR A 12 1.06 -4.20 7.61
C THR A 12 1.05 -2.69 7.37
N LEU A 13 2.18 -2.02 7.58
CA LEU A 13 2.36 -0.55 7.60
C LEU A 13 1.45 0.22 8.57
N GLY A 14 0.44 -0.41 9.20
CA GLY A 14 -0.46 0.20 10.17
C GLY A 14 0.03 0.20 11.62
N ALA A 15 1.29 -0.15 11.87
CA ALA A 15 1.95 -0.03 13.17
C ALA A 15 2.84 1.22 13.20
N THR A 16 3.26 1.65 14.39
CA THR A 16 4.06 2.87 14.58
C THR A 16 5.57 2.66 14.47
N THR A 17 6.04 1.41 14.44
CA THR A 17 7.48 1.10 14.49
C THR A 17 8.14 1.10 13.11
N ILE A 18 7.49 0.51 12.11
CA ILE A 18 8.08 0.33 10.77
C ILE A 18 8.14 1.63 9.96
N PRO A 19 7.13 2.52 9.96
CA PRO A 19 7.19 3.74 9.14
C PRO A 19 8.39 4.66 9.46
N PRO A 20 8.75 4.93 10.72
CA PRO A 20 9.96 5.70 11.03
C PRO A 20 11.24 5.03 10.52
N LEU A 21 11.35 3.71 10.65
CA LEU A 21 12.50 2.96 10.15
C LEU A 21 12.62 3.01 8.62
N LEU A 22 11.49 2.87 7.92
CA LEU A 22 11.44 3.02 6.46
C LEU A 22 11.83 4.43 6.03
N ARG A 23 11.41 5.45 6.77
CA ARG A 23 11.82 6.83 6.52
C ARG A 23 13.34 6.98 6.64
N GLU A 24 13.92 6.54 7.75
CA GLU A 24 15.38 6.61 7.96
C GLU A 24 16.13 5.83 6.89
N ALA A 25 15.60 4.67 6.47
CA ALA A 25 16.20 3.89 5.39
C ALA A 25 16.24 4.65 4.05
N CYS A 26 15.30 5.57 3.78
CA CYS A 26 15.31 6.37 2.54
C CYS A 26 16.54 7.29 2.41
N ASP A 27 17.20 7.62 3.52
CA ASP A 27 18.41 8.45 3.50
C ASP A 27 19.66 7.67 3.03
N GLN A 28 19.60 6.35 3.07
CA GLN A 28 20.74 5.46 2.80
C GLN A 28 20.46 4.40 1.72
N HIS A 29 19.20 4.12 1.43
CA HIS A 29 18.76 3.06 0.53
C HIS A 29 17.75 3.57 -0.49
N THR A 30 17.67 2.86 -1.61
CA THR A 30 16.57 3.03 -2.57
C THR A 30 15.38 2.24 -2.06
N VAL A 31 14.47 2.90 -1.34
CA VAL A 31 13.29 2.24 -0.78
C VAL A 31 12.17 2.17 -1.83
N ALA A 32 11.71 0.96 -2.11
CA ALA A 32 10.58 0.67 -2.97
C ALA A 32 9.45 0.03 -2.16
N VAL A 33 8.20 0.46 -2.38
CA VAL A 33 7.02 -0.07 -1.68
C VAL A 33 5.99 -0.59 -2.68
N TRP A 34 5.51 -1.81 -2.44
CA TRP A 34 4.31 -2.36 -3.05
C TRP A 34 3.23 -2.43 -1.98
N PHE A 35 2.23 -1.56 -2.08
CA PHE A 35 1.12 -1.48 -1.14
C PHE A 35 -0.13 -2.12 -1.72
N CYS A 36 -0.72 -3.09 -1.01
CA CYS A 36 -1.99 -3.69 -1.39
C CYS A 36 -3.08 -3.28 -0.39
N GLY A 37 -4.07 -2.52 -0.85
CA GLY A 37 -5.24 -2.13 -0.07
C GLY A 37 -6.50 -2.89 -0.47
N LEU A 38 -7.54 -2.75 0.36
CA LEU A 38 -8.89 -3.23 0.11
C LEU A 38 -9.87 -2.07 0.16
N SER A 39 -11.03 -2.24 -0.47
CA SER A 39 -12.09 -1.24 -0.54
C SER A 39 -12.65 -0.85 0.83
N THR A 40 -12.66 -1.78 1.79
CA THR A 40 -13.21 -1.57 3.13
C THR A 40 -12.46 -2.37 4.20
N ALA A 41 -12.51 -1.88 5.45
CA ALA A 41 -12.08 -2.65 6.62
C ALA A 41 -12.95 -3.91 6.82
N GLN A 42 -14.22 -3.86 6.42
CA GLN A 42 -15.12 -5.02 6.48
C GLN A 42 -14.62 -6.17 5.60
N LEU A 43 -14.11 -5.87 4.41
CA LEU A 43 -13.52 -6.89 3.55
C LEU A 43 -12.26 -7.53 4.18
N HIS A 44 -11.48 -6.77 4.97
CA HIS A 44 -10.41 -7.36 5.77
C HIS A 44 -10.95 -8.32 6.84
N LEU A 45 -12.04 -7.97 7.53
CA LEU A 45 -12.69 -8.83 8.52
C LEU A 45 -13.15 -10.15 7.90
N GLU A 46 -13.89 -10.08 6.80
CA GLU A 46 -14.38 -11.24 6.05
C GLU A 46 -13.25 -12.16 5.60
N ARG A 47 -12.15 -11.59 5.08
CA ARG A 47 -10.97 -12.37 4.67
C ARG A 47 -10.24 -13.00 5.86
N VAL A 48 -10.19 -12.33 7.00
CA VAL A 48 -9.62 -12.90 8.23
C VAL A 48 -10.50 -14.03 8.77
N GLU A 49 -11.82 -13.87 8.77
CA GLU A 49 -12.78 -14.91 9.17
C GLU A 49 -12.67 -16.15 8.29
N ALA A 50 -12.65 -15.97 6.96
CA ALA A 50 -12.47 -17.07 6.01
C ALA A 50 -11.14 -17.81 6.25
N ARG A 51 -10.05 -17.06 6.48
CA ARG A 51 -8.75 -17.65 6.82
C ARG A 51 -8.77 -18.40 8.14
N VAL A 52 -9.44 -17.88 9.17
CA VAL A 52 -9.58 -18.53 10.48
C VAL A 52 -10.38 -19.83 10.35
N ALA A 53 -11.46 -19.83 9.56
CA ALA A 53 -12.21 -21.04 9.25
C ALA A 53 -11.36 -22.11 8.55
N ALA A 54 -10.35 -21.68 7.77
CA ALA A 54 -9.36 -22.55 7.14
C ALA A 54 -8.15 -22.89 8.05
N GLY A 55 -8.18 -22.56 9.34
CA GLY A 55 -7.14 -22.90 10.31
C GLY A 55 -6.05 -21.83 10.55
N GLY A 56 -6.23 -20.62 10.02
CA GLY A 56 -5.32 -19.50 10.26
C GLY A 56 -5.53 -18.79 11.61
N HIS A 57 -4.68 -17.79 11.88
CA HIS A 57 -4.73 -17.04 13.14
C HIS A 57 -5.76 -15.91 13.12
N ALA A 58 -6.47 -15.72 14.24
CA ALA A 58 -7.42 -14.63 14.40
C ALA A 58 -6.70 -13.29 14.61
N ILE A 59 -7.34 -12.21 14.17
CA ILE A 59 -6.92 -10.83 14.46
C ILE A 59 -8.11 -10.13 15.11
N ARG A 60 -7.88 -9.41 16.20
CA ARG A 60 -8.94 -8.65 16.87
C ARG A 60 -9.47 -7.57 15.91
N GLU A 61 -10.79 -7.48 15.79
CA GLU A 61 -11.48 -6.55 14.87
C GLU A 61 -10.98 -5.10 14.98
N HIS A 62 -10.91 -4.54 16.19
CA HIS A 62 -10.40 -3.17 16.36
C HIS A 62 -8.98 -2.97 15.80
N LYS A 63 -8.12 -4.00 15.82
CA LYS A 63 -6.78 -3.92 15.21
C LYS A 63 -6.83 -3.90 13.69
N ILE A 64 -7.84 -4.53 13.07
CA ILE A 64 -8.04 -4.47 11.63
C ILE A 64 -8.45 -3.04 11.24
N HIS A 65 -9.41 -2.45 11.94
CA HIS A 65 -9.83 -1.06 11.70
C HIS A 65 -8.67 -0.07 11.92
N GLU A 66 -7.96 -0.16 13.05
CA GLU A 66 -6.79 0.68 13.33
C GLU A 66 -5.74 0.59 12.21
N ARG A 67 -5.40 -0.63 11.77
CA ARG A 67 -4.38 -0.85 10.74
C ARG A 67 -4.84 -0.40 9.36
N TYR A 68 -6.12 -0.55 9.04
CA TYR A 68 -6.70 -0.08 7.79
C TYR A 68 -6.54 1.43 7.63
N GLU A 69 -6.84 2.19 8.68
CA GLU A 69 -6.63 3.64 8.70
C GLU A 69 -5.15 4.01 8.74
N ALA A 70 -4.40 3.47 9.70
CA ALA A 70 -3.02 3.87 9.95
C ALA A 70 -2.09 3.54 8.78
N SER A 71 -2.27 2.40 8.10
CA SER A 71 -1.40 1.99 6.99
C SER A 71 -1.43 2.99 5.83
N ARG A 72 -2.61 3.51 5.48
CA ARG A 72 -2.79 4.52 4.42
C ARG A 72 -2.21 5.87 4.83
N ALA A 73 -2.45 6.31 6.07
CA ALA A 73 -1.87 7.54 6.59
C ALA A 73 -0.33 7.49 6.64
N ASN A 74 0.22 6.35 7.04
CA ASN A 74 1.67 6.12 7.07
C ASN A 74 2.26 6.10 5.66
N LEU A 75 1.57 5.48 4.68
CA LEU A 75 2.01 5.50 3.29
C LEU A 75 2.09 6.92 2.73
N ILE A 76 1.06 7.74 2.95
CA ILE A 76 1.04 9.15 2.53
C ILE A 76 2.21 9.92 3.16
N THR A 77 2.50 9.68 4.44
CA THR A 77 3.61 10.31 5.16
C THR A 77 4.99 9.92 4.60
N LEU A 78 5.11 8.68 4.09
CA LEU A 78 6.34 8.15 3.50
C LEU A 78 6.54 8.59 2.06
N LEU A 79 5.46 8.83 1.32
CA LEU A 79 5.44 9.05 -0.13
C LEU A 79 6.56 9.99 -0.64
N PRO A 80 6.85 11.15 -0.04
CA PRO A 80 7.88 12.07 -0.55
C PRO A 80 9.31 11.51 -0.53
N HIS A 81 9.55 10.43 0.21
CA HIS A 81 10.88 9.86 0.46
C HIS A 81 11.12 8.58 -0.35
N LEU A 82 10.05 7.96 -0.84
CA LEU A 82 10.14 6.68 -1.55
C LEU A 82 10.74 6.86 -2.94
N ALA A 83 11.63 5.94 -3.33
CA ALA A 83 12.17 5.92 -4.68
C ALA A 83 11.18 5.33 -5.69
N VAL A 84 10.40 4.34 -5.26
CA VAL A 84 9.37 3.66 -6.05
C VAL A 84 8.16 3.38 -5.17
N LEU A 85 6.96 3.62 -5.70
CA LEU A 85 5.70 3.27 -5.07
C LEU A 85 4.77 2.65 -6.11
N HIS A 86 4.33 1.43 -5.83
CA HIS A 86 3.17 0.82 -6.47
C HIS A 86 2.06 0.63 -5.45
N VAL A 87 0.84 0.98 -5.83
CA VAL A 87 -0.36 0.76 -5.01
C VAL A 87 -1.34 -0.07 -5.83
N TYR A 88 -1.90 -1.09 -5.20
CA TYR A 88 -2.88 -1.98 -5.80
C TYR A 88 -4.15 -2.05 -4.96
N ASP A 89 -5.29 -2.12 -5.63
CA ASP A 89 -6.55 -2.54 -5.05
C ASP A 89 -6.72 -4.05 -5.24
N ASN A 90 -6.76 -4.78 -4.14
CA ASN A 90 -6.95 -6.23 -4.13
C ASN A 90 -8.35 -6.63 -3.64
N SER A 91 -9.36 -5.80 -3.91
CA SER A 91 -10.73 -6.01 -3.39
C SER A 91 -11.48 -7.08 -4.14
N ALA A 92 -11.16 -7.30 -5.42
CA ALA A 92 -11.77 -8.36 -6.21
C ALA A 92 -11.54 -9.73 -5.52
N PRO A 93 -12.55 -10.61 -5.52
CA PRO A 93 -12.37 -11.97 -5.01
C PRO A 93 -11.37 -12.72 -5.89
N ALA A 94 -10.69 -13.70 -5.29
CA ALA A 94 -9.89 -14.64 -6.06
C ALA A 94 -10.79 -15.48 -6.99
N ASP A 95 -10.22 -15.92 -8.11
CA ASP A 95 -10.86 -16.83 -9.04
C ASP A 95 -11.02 -18.26 -8.45
N ALA A 96 -11.56 -19.18 -9.26
CA ALA A 96 -11.76 -20.56 -8.85
C ALA A 96 -10.45 -21.32 -8.53
N ALA A 97 -9.30 -20.83 -9.02
CA ALA A 97 -7.97 -21.35 -8.72
C ALA A 97 -7.34 -20.70 -7.48
N GLY A 98 -8.01 -19.73 -6.85
CA GLY A 98 -7.49 -18.97 -5.72
C GLY A 98 -6.55 -17.83 -6.11
N GLN A 99 -6.47 -17.48 -7.40
CA GLN A 99 -5.67 -16.36 -7.88
C GLN A 99 -6.48 -15.06 -7.83
N ALA A 100 -5.92 -14.03 -7.19
CA ALA A 100 -6.45 -12.68 -7.27
C ALA A 100 -5.64 -11.87 -8.29
N GLU A 101 -6.30 -10.98 -9.03
CA GLU A 101 -5.67 -10.01 -9.93
C GLU A 101 -5.89 -8.61 -9.37
N PRO A 102 -4.91 -8.04 -8.62
CA PRO A 102 -5.04 -6.71 -8.06
C PRO A 102 -5.03 -5.65 -9.17
N LEU A 103 -5.91 -4.66 -9.05
CA LEU A 103 -5.96 -3.50 -9.94
C LEU A 103 -4.84 -2.52 -9.56
N LEU A 104 -3.98 -2.12 -10.50
CA LEU A 104 -3.03 -1.04 -10.29
C LEU A 104 -3.79 0.29 -10.10
N VAL A 105 -3.52 0.99 -8.99
CA VAL A 105 -4.17 2.28 -8.68
C VAL A 105 -3.19 3.46 -8.70
N LEU A 106 -1.90 3.22 -8.43
CA LEU A 106 -0.86 4.23 -8.45
C LEU A 106 0.47 3.57 -8.82
N GLU A 107 1.20 4.18 -9.75
CA GLU A 107 2.60 3.87 -10.04
C GLU A 107 3.39 5.17 -10.09
N LEU A 108 4.44 5.24 -9.27
CA LEU A 108 5.28 6.41 -9.09
C LEU A 108 6.73 5.99 -8.90
N ASP A 109 7.65 6.70 -9.54
CA ASP A 109 9.08 6.59 -9.25
C ASP A 109 9.75 7.97 -9.19
N ARG A 110 11.08 8.02 -9.31
CA ARG A 110 11.83 9.28 -9.34
C ARG A 110 11.57 10.13 -10.59
N ALA A 111 11.22 9.52 -11.73
CA ALA A 111 10.89 10.23 -12.96
C ALA A 111 9.49 10.85 -12.91
N GLY A 112 8.58 10.33 -12.09
CA GLY A 112 7.28 10.93 -11.82
C GLY A 112 6.17 9.92 -11.70
N LEU A 113 4.94 10.38 -11.94
CA LEU A 113 3.73 9.58 -11.94
C LEU A 113 3.60 8.84 -13.27
N HIS A 114 3.51 7.51 -13.23
CA HIS A 114 3.28 6.65 -14.40
C HIS A 114 1.82 6.20 -14.50
N TYR A 115 1.15 6.03 -13.36
CA TYR A 115 -0.27 5.71 -13.30
C TYR A 115 -0.94 6.41 -12.10
N PRO A 116 -2.16 6.98 -12.23
CA PRO A 116 -2.97 7.06 -13.45
C PRO A 116 -2.46 8.14 -14.42
N ALA A 117 -2.39 7.82 -15.73
CA ALA A 117 -1.90 8.73 -16.78
C ALA A 117 -3.03 9.45 -17.55
N THR A 118 -4.29 9.07 -17.35
CA THR A 118 -5.46 9.65 -18.04
C THR A 118 -6.55 10.03 -17.05
N LEU A 119 -7.45 10.95 -17.44
CA LEU A 119 -8.62 11.30 -16.63
C LEU A 119 -9.56 10.11 -16.43
N GLU A 120 -9.64 9.20 -17.40
CA GLU A 120 -10.42 7.97 -17.29
C GLU A 120 -9.83 7.04 -16.22
N ALA A 121 -8.52 6.80 -16.25
CA ALA A 121 -7.84 6.02 -15.21
C ALA A 121 -7.97 6.67 -13.83
N LEU A 122 -7.87 8.00 -13.76
CA LEU A 122 -8.07 8.75 -12.53
C LEU A 122 -9.50 8.60 -11.99
N ALA A 123 -10.51 8.58 -12.86
CA ALA A 123 -11.91 8.38 -12.48
C ALA A 123 -12.19 6.95 -11.95
N GLN A 124 -11.36 5.97 -12.31
CA GLN A 124 -11.45 4.60 -11.83
C GLN A 124 -10.71 4.35 -10.50
N VAL A 125 -10.01 5.35 -9.96
CA VAL A 125 -9.34 5.22 -8.64
C VAL A 125 -10.39 4.97 -7.55
N PRO A 126 -10.28 3.86 -6.79
CA PRO A 126 -11.23 3.54 -5.75
C PRO A 126 -11.17 4.53 -4.59
N ASP A 127 -12.30 4.75 -3.91
CA ASP A 127 -12.44 5.79 -2.89
C ASP A 127 -11.38 5.74 -1.79
N TRP A 128 -11.01 4.54 -1.34
CA TRP A 128 -10.00 4.35 -0.30
C TRP A 128 -8.60 4.83 -0.72
N ALA A 129 -8.30 4.80 -2.03
CA ALA A 129 -7.00 5.13 -2.59
C ALA A 129 -6.90 6.60 -3.02
N LYS A 130 -8.03 7.30 -3.18
CA LYS A 130 -8.06 8.72 -3.60
C LYS A 130 -7.13 9.62 -2.77
N PRO A 131 -7.09 9.54 -1.43
CA PRO A 131 -6.16 10.37 -0.65
C PRO A 131 -4.68 10.11 -0.96
N ILE A 132 -4.33 8.85 -1.28
CA ILE A 132 -2.96 8.46 -1.62
C ILE A 132 -2.59 9.02 -3.00
N VAL A 133 -3.48 8.87 -3.99
CA VAL A 133 -3.27 9.40 -5.35
C VAL A 133 -3.18 10.92 -5.34
N MET A 134 -4.04 11.60 -4.58
CA MET A 134 -3.98 13.06 -4.42
C MET A 134 -2.67 13.51 -3.80
N ALA A 135 -2.21 12.86 -2.72
CA ALA A 135 -0.92 13.18 -2.11
C ALA A 135 0.26 12.96 -3.08
N ALA A 136 0.20 11.92 -3.93
CA ALA A 136 1.20 11.69 -4.98
C ALA A 136 1.25 12.85 -5.99
N LEU A 137 0.08 13.30 -6.47
CA LEU A 137 -0.05 14.42 -7.41
C LEU A 137 0.48 15.73 -6.82
N GLU A 138 0.16 16.01 -5.55
CA GLU A 138 0.61 17.21 -4.84
C GLU A 138 2.13 17.21 -4.63
N THR A 139 2.69 16.07 -4.20
CA THR A 139 4.14 15.92 -3.96
C THR A 139 4.96 16.22 -5.21
N ARG A 140 4.43 15.88 -6.40
CA ARG A 140 5.11 16.08 -7.69
C ARG A 140 4.80 17.42 -8.35
N SER A 141 3.75 18.11 -7.92
CA SER A 141 3.49 19.50 -8.35
C SER A 141 4.38 20.52 -7.60
N ALA A 142 4.93 20.13 -6.46
CA ALA A 142 5.76 20.98 -5.59
C ALA A 142 7.28 20.79 -5.76
N SER A 143 7.72 19.92 -6.68
CA SER A 143 9.13 19.67 -7.04
C SER A 143 9.46 20.26 -8.41
#